data_AF-A0A821X2T2-F1
#
_entry.id   AF-A0A821X2T2-F1
#
_cell.length_a   1.000
_cell.length_b   1.000
_cell.length_c   1.000
_cell.angle_alpha   90.00
_cell.angle_beta   90.00
_cell.angle_gamma   90.00
#
_symmetry.space_group_name_H-M   'P 1'
#
loop_
_entity.id
_entity.type
_entity.pdbx_description
1 polymer ?
#
loop_
_entity_poly.entity_id
_entity_poly.type
_entity_poly.pdbx_seq_one_letter_code
_entity_poly.pdbx_strand_id
1 'polypeptide(L)'
;DEFLTAVNKVLGNDLPLIVEDLGYLTQEVFDLRDKYNLNGMRVLQFGFGTNGSNMYLPHNYVPNSVVYTGTHDNNTTSNAYL
;
A
#
# COMPACT_ATOMS: atom_id res chain seq x y z
N ASP A 1 3.48 18.06 5.08
CA ASP A 1 3.30 17.47 3.73
C ASP A 1 3.78 18.39 2.59
N GLU A 2 4.67 19.35 2.87
CA GLU A 2 5.13 20.36 1.92
C GLU A 2 5.71 19.77 0.60
N PHE A 3 6.43 18.65 0.70
CA PHE A 3 6.96 17.94 -0.46
C PHE A 3 5.86 17.51 -1.43
N LEU A 4 4.81 16.83 -0.94
CA LEU A 4 3.73 16.35 -1.79
C LEU A 4 2.90 17.50 -2.36
N THR A 5 2.75 18.60 -1.62
CA THR A 5 2.17 19.86 -2.14
C THR A 5 2.96 20.36 -3.35
N ALA A 6 4.30 20.41 -3.23
CA ALA A 6 5.16 20.88 -4.31
C ALA A 6 5.12 19.95 -5.53
N VAL A 7 5.14 18.64 -5.32
CA VAL A 7 5.04 17.63 -6.38
C VAL A 7 3.69 17.73 -7.10
N ASN A 8 2.59 17.82 -6.37
CA ASN A 8 1.24 18.01 -6.91
C ASN A 8 1.12 19.30 -7.74
N LYS A 9 1.74 20.40 -7.30
CA LYS A 9 1.78 21.66 -8.07
C LYS A 9 2.50 21.51 -9.41
N VAL A 10 3.51 20.65 -9.50
CA VAL A 10 4.34 20.49 -10.71
C VAL A 10 3.79 19.41 -11.65
N LEU A 11 3.28 18.30 -11.09
CA LEU A 11 2.86 17.12 -11.85
C LEU A 11 1.33 17.02 -12.02
N GLY A 12 0.56 17.83 -11.29
CA GLY A 12 -0.90 17.79 -11.29
C GLY A 12 -1.48 16.92 -10.17
N ASN A 13 -2.82 16.80 -10.18
CA ASN A 13 -3.55 16.10 -9.12
C ASN A 13 -3.53 14.58 -9.24
N ASP A 14 -3.23 14.05 -10.42
CA ASP A 14 -3.10 12.62 -10.66
C ASP A 14 -1.63 12.21 -10.56
N LEU A 15 -1.15 12.10 -9.32
CA LEU A 15 0.25 11.84 -9.05
C LEU A 15 0.63 10.42 -9.47
N PRO A 16 1.67 10.22 -10.31
CA PRO A 16 2.11 8.90 -10.73
C PRO A 16 2.98 8.21 -9.67
N LEU A 17 2.46 8.12 -8.43
CA LEU A 17 3.14 7.57 -7.28
C LEU A 17 2.35 6.39 -6.70
N ILE A 18 3.07 5.34 -6.33
CA ILE A 18 2.57 4.23 -5.52
C ILE A 18 3.29 4.31 -4.18
N VAL A 19 2.53 4.27 -3.09
CA VAL A 19 3.07 4.34 -1.73
C VAL A 19 3.29 2.92 -1.23
N GLU A 20 4.52 2.61 -0.84
CA GLU A 20 4.84 1.43 -0.06
C GLU A 20 4.42 1.66 1.39
N ASP A 21 3.14 1.44 1.68
CA ASP A 21 2.52 1.59 3.00
C ASP A 21 2.43 0.24 3.72
N LEU A 22 3.56 -0.46 3.85
CA LEU A 22 3.67 -1.76 4.53
C LEU A 22 4.35 -1.61 5.91
N GLY A 23 4.16 -2.61 6.78
CA GLY A 23 4.88 -2.67 8.07
C GLY A 23 4.32 -1.74 9.15
N TYR A 24 5.19 -0.90 9.75
CA TYR A 24 4.81 0.00 10.84
C TYR A 24 4.11 1.24 10.30
N LEU A 25 2.79 1.28 10.45
CA LEU A 25 1.93 2.33 9.93
C LEU A 25 1.27 3.09 11.09
N THR A 26 1.31 4.42 10.99
CA THR A 26 0.54 5.30 11.87
C THR A 26 -0.62 5.91 11.10
N GLN A 27 -1.63 6.41 11.82
CA GLN A 27 -2.79 7.03 11.17
C GLN A 27 -2.39 8.21 10.29
N GLU A 28 -1.36 8.97 10.69
CA GLU A 28 -0.83 10.10 9.93
C GLU A 28 -0.29 9.69 8.55
N VAL A 29 0.22 8.46 8.40
CA VAL A 29 0.67 7.93 7.09
C VAL A 29 -0.53 7.70 6.18
N PHE A 30 -1.61 7.12 6.69
CA PHE A 30 -2.83 6.91 5.93
C PHE A 30 -3.50 8.23 5.54
N ASP A 31 -3.58 9.16 6.49
CA ASP A 31 -4.16 10.49 6.24
C ASP A 31 -3.36 11.24 5.16
N LEU A 32 -2.03 11.10 5.16
CA LEU A 32 -1.17 11.70 4.14
C LEU A 32 -1.36 11.06 2.77
N ARG A 33 -1.41 9.72 2.68
CA ARG A 33 -1.67 8.99 1.43
C ARG A 33 -3.02 9.41 0.84
N ASP A 34 -4.06 9.42 1.67
CA ASP A 34 -5.44 9.68 1.25
C ASP A 34 -5.65 11.15 0.87
N LYS A 35 -4.99 12.08 1.56
CA LYS A 35 -4.99 13.52 1.20
C LYS A 35 -4.55 13.78 -0.24
N TYR A 36 -3.59 13.02 -0.75
CA TYR A 36 -3.06 13.15 -2.12
C TYR A 36 -3.63 12.11 -3.09
N ASN A 37 -4.67 11.36 -2.67
CA ASN A 37 -5.32 10.30 -3.45
C ASN A 37 -4.30 9.28 -4.02
N LEU A 38 -3.28 8.93 -3.24
CA LEU A 38 -2.22 8.02 -3.67
C LEU A 38 -2.65 6.57 -3.52
N ASN A 39 -2.17 5.71 -4.42
CA ASN A 39 -2.42 4.27 -4.33
C ASN A 39 -1.47 3.62 -3.31
N GLY A 40 -2.04 2.90 -2.33
CA GLY A 40 -1.27 2.10 -1.38
C GLY A 40 -1.02 0.67 -1.89
N MET A 41 -0.09 -0.05 -1.26
CA MET A 41 0.24 -1.43 -1.59
C MET A 41 -0.55 -2.43 -0.74
N ARG A 42 -0.97 -3.53 -1.38
CA ARG A 42 -1.50 -4.71 -0.68
C ARG A 42 -0.71 -5.93 -1.12
N VAL A 43 -0.19 -6.68 -0.15
CA VAL A 43 0.57 -7.90 -0.39
C VAL A 43 -0.22 -9.09 0.11
N LEU A 44 -0.75 -9.88 -0.82
CA LEU A 44 -1.69 -10.96 -0.49
C LEU A 44 -1.09 -12.02 0.44
N GLN A 45 0.21 -12.31 0.31
CA GLN A 45 0.93 -13.23 1.21
C GLN A 45 0.83 -12.83 2.69
N PHE A 46 0.63 -11.55 3.02
CA PHE A 46 0.49 -11.08 4.41
C PHE A 46 -0.93 -11.26 4.98
N GLY A 47 -1.92 -11.58 4.12
CA GLY A 47 -3.33 -11.69 4.52
C GLY A 47 -3.70 -12.96 5.29
N PHE A 48 -2.84 -13.97 5.33
CA PHE A 48 -3.19 -15.30 5.87
C PHE A 48 -2.37 -15.72 7.10
N GLY A 49 -1.53 -14.81 7.64
CA GLY A 49 -0.83 -14.99 8.92
C GLY A 49 -1.66 -14.60 10.14
N THR A 50 -1.07 -14.70 11.33
CA THR A 50 -1.66 -14.20 12.59
C THR A 50 -1.40 -12.70 12.78
N ASN A 51 -2.29 -11.99 13.50
CA ASN A 51 -2.27 -10.56 13.87
C ASN A 51 -1.83 -9.54 12.79
N GLY A 52 -2.71 -8.58 12.45
CA GLY A 52 -2.38 -7.48 11.51
C GLY A 52 -2.60 -7.82 10.04
N SER A 53 -3.17 -8.99 9.72
CA SER A 53 -3.45 -9.47 8.37
C SER A 53 -4.71 -8.86 7.72
N ASN A 54 -5.56 -8.20 8.51
CA ASN A 54 -6.91 -7.82 8.07
C ASN A 54 -6.91 -6.91 6.83
N MET A 55 -6.03 -5.91 6.78
CA MET A 55 -5.95 -4.99 5.63
C MET A 55 -5.47 -5.65 4.33
N TYR A 56 -4.81 -6.82 4.43
CA TYR A 56 -4.27 -7.56 3.30
C TYR A 56 -5.25 -8.61 2.74
N LEU A 57 -6.42 -8.79 3.38
CA LEU A 57 -7.48 -9.66 2.88
C LEU A 57 -8.28 -8.97 1.74
N PRO A 58 -8.58 -9.66 0.63
CA PRO A 58 -9.21 -9.03 -0.54
C PRO A 58 -10.53 -8.30 -0.28
N HIS A 59 -11.35 -8.79 0.65
CA HIS A 59 -12.63 -8.15 0.99
C HIS A 59 -12.47 -6.83 1.77
N ASN A 60 -11.26 -6.49 2.21
CA ASN A 60 -10.94 -5.23 2.89
C ASN A 60 -10.16 -4.26 1.98
N TYR A 61 -9.99 -4.58 0.69
CA TYR A 61 -9.30 -3.68 -0.23
C TYR A 61 -10.17 -2.46 -0.55
N VAL A 62 -9.50 -1.31 -0.67
CA VAL A 62 -10.09 -0.05 -1.10
C VAL A 62 -9.69 0.23 -2.56
N PRO A 63 -10.45 1.01 -3.34
CA PRO A 63 -10.15 1.27 -4.75
C PRO A 63 -8.71 1.73 -5.02
N ASN A 64 -8.14 2.57 -4.15
CA ASN A 64 -6.78 3.08 -4.25
C ASN A 64 -5.73 2.07 -3.73
N SER A 65 -5.76 0.85 -4.27
CA SER A 65 -4.83 -0.22 -3.90
C SER A 65 -4.14 -0.81 -5.13
N VAL A 66 -2.84 -1.00 -5.05
CA VAL A 66 -2.07 -1.84 -5.98
C VAL A 66 -1.79 -3.16 -5.29
N VAL A 67 -2.34 -4.24 -5.85
CA VAL A 67 -2.32 -5.57 -5.23
C VAL A 67 -1.24 -6.42 -5.87
N TYR A 68 -0.41 -7.03 -5.04
CA TYR A 68 0.64 -7.96 -5.41
C TYR A 68 0.41 -9.31 -4.73
N THR A 69 0.79 -10.40 -5.38
CA THR A 69 0.86 -11.71 -4.69
C THR A 69 1.94 -11.66 -3.59
N GLY A 70 3.11 -11.15 -3.94
CA GLY A 70 4.29 -10.91 -3.11
C GLY A 70 5.17 -9.85 -3.80
N THR A 71 6.05 -9.18 -3.06
CA THR A 71 7.07 -8.28 -3.59
C THR A 71 8.37 -9.03 -3.87
N HIS A 72 9.42 -8.32 -4.30
CA HIS A 72 10.75 -8.89 -4.47
C HIS A 72 11.42 -9.30 -3.13
N ASP A 73 10.94 -8.78 -1.99
CA ASP A 73 11.38 -9.18 -0.65
C ASP A 73 10.70 -10.45 -0.15
N ASN A 74 9.68 -10.92 -0.88
CA ASN A 74 8.96 -12.12 -0.53
C ASN A 74 9.51 -13.34 -1.27
N ASN A 75 9.37 -14.49 -0.62
CA ASN A 75 9.54 -15.76 -1.32
C ASN A 75 8.48 -15.87 -2.42
N THR A 76 8.75 -16.72 -3.42
CA THR A 76 7.73 -17.00 -4.44
C THR A 76 6.46 -17.52 -3.78
N THR A 77 5.29 -17.20 -4.35
CA THR A 77 4.00 -17.64 -3.78
C THR A 77 3.94 -19.15 -3.61
N SER A 78 4.52 -19.94 -4.51
CA SER A 78 4.56 -21.40 -4.34
C SER A 78 5.34 -21.83 -3.10
N ASN A 79 6.49 -21.20 -2.81
CA ASN A 79 7.34 -21.58 -1.68
C ASN A 79 6.85 -20.98 -0.36
N ALA A 80 6.02 -19.92 -0.39
CA ALA A 80 5.43 -19.34 0.80
C ALA A 80 4.35 -20.22 1.46
N TYR A 81 3.78 -21.19 0.71
CA TYR A 81 2.69 -22.06 1.15
C TYR A 81 3.02 -23.57 1.09
N LEU A 82 4.28 -23.92 0.86
CA LEU A 82 4.81 -25.28 0.95
C LEU A 82 5.74 -25.40 2.15
#